data_AF-A0A957H696-F1
#
_entry.id   AF-A0A957H696-F1
#
_cell.length_a   1.000
_cell.length_b   1.000
_cell.length_c   1.000
_cell.angle_alpha   90.00
_cell.angle_beta   90.00
_cell.angle_gamma   90.00
#
_symmetry.space_group_name_H-M   'P 1'
#
loop_
_entity.id
_entity.type
_entity.pdbx_description
1 polymer ?
#
loop_
_entity_poly.entity_id
_entity_poly.type
_entity_poly.pdbx_seq_one_letter_code
_entity_poly.pdbx_strand_id
1 'polypeptide(L)'
;MFSYGLSLWQNSPGMDRTGRYRGTLDYIAAHWPAYIFGYAGIILLLLVLVIVSGAQGWWAFIPLGFAALLLVAFYLGASIWAAHLQYDGAVHDMLFDMARLRPEDRFVHIGVGLRTTAIGLGRRLTTGHMTVVDIYNPQLMPGGAIIRGRAL
;
A
#
# COMPACT_ATOMS: atom_id res chain seq x y z
N MET A 1 -16.97 5.44 39.69
CA MET A 1 -17.73 6.55 39.07
C MET A 1 -16.71 7.43 38.36
N PHE A 2 -16.43 7.16 37.08
CA PHE A 2 -15.50 7.94 36.27
C PHE A 2 -16.26 8.43 35.04
N SER A 3 -16.49 9.74 35.01
CA SER A 3 -17.05 10.50 33.91
C SER A 3 -15.91 10.81 32.93
N TYR A 4 -16.00 10.32 31.69
CA TYR A 4 -15.20 10.81 30.59
C TYR A 4 -16.15 11.35 29.52
N GLY A 5 -16.27 12.68 29.52
CA GLY A 5 -17.12 13.43 28.63
C GLY A 5 -16.65 13.42 27.18
N LEU A 6 -17.65 13.43 26.29
CA LEU A 6 -17.56 13.93 24.93
C LEU A 6 -16.93 15.33 24.91
N SER A 7 -15.90 15.55 24.09
CA SER A 7 -15.55 16.87 23.53
C SER A 7 -14.22 16.81 22.75
N LEU A 8 -14.20 16.24 21.54
CA LEU A 8 -13.12 16.49 20.55
C LEU A 8 -13.62 16.41 19.10
N TRP A 9 -14.79 16.99 18.83
CA TRP A 9 -15.25 17.32 17.48
C TRP A 9 -15.21 18.83 17.29
N GLN A 10 -14.02 19.41 17.19
CA GLN A 10 -13.87 20.77 16.68
C GLN A 10 -12.48 20.99 16.10
N ASN A 11 -12.47 21.34 14.82
CA ASN A 11 -11.39 21.93 14.03
C ASN A 11 -10.31 20.99 13.49
N SER A 12 -10.49 20.56 12.25
CA SER A 12 -9.38 20.33 11.33
C SER A 12 -9.66 21.10 10.03
N PRO A 13 -9.00 22.26 9.81
CA PRO A 13 -9.07 23.00 8.57
C PRO A 13 -8.23 22.29 7.49
N GLY A 14 -8.73 22.28 6.26
CA GLY A 14 -8.00 21.79 5.09
C GLY A 14 -8.18 20.30 4.82
N MET A 15 -9.25 19.95 4.10
CA MET A 15 -9.26 18.72 3.31
C MET A 15 -8.25 18.87 2.16
N ASP A 16 -6.96 18.70 2.48
CA ASP A 16 -5.96 18.45 1.47
C ASP A 16 -6.29 17.13 0.80
N ARG A 17 -6.45 17.21 -0.52
CA ARG A 17 -6.75 16.11 -1.43
C ARG A 17 -5.72 14.99 -1.23
N THR A 18 -6.03 14.05 -0.35
CA THR A 18 -5.29 12.80 -0.20
C THR A 18 -5.58 11.97 -1.45
N GLY A 19 -4.78 12.23 -2.48
CA GLY A 19 -4.90 11.59 -3.79
C GLY A 19 -4.81 10.07 -3.65
N ARG A 20 -5.72 9.38 -4.33
CA ARG A 20 -5.97 7.92 -4.42
C ARG A 20 -4.76 7.03 -4.75
N TYR A 21 -3.54 7.57 -4.75
CA TYR A 21 -2.29 6.91 -5.16
C TYR A 21 -1.07 7.28 -4.28
N ARG A 22 -1.28 7.97 -3.14
CA ARG A 22 -0.17 8.50 -2.33
C ARG A 22 0.63 7.37 -1.66
N GLY A 23 -0.03 6.29 -1.23
CA GLY A 23 0.64 5.12 -0.65
C GLY A 23 1.47 4.35 -1.67
N THR A 24 0.95 4.18 -2.89
CA THR A 24 1.69 3.55 -3.99
C THR A 24 2.91 4.39 -4.41
N LEU A 25 2.76 5.72 -4.49
CA LEU A 25 3.88 6.61 -4.82
C LEU A 25 4.94 6.65 -3.74
N ASP A 26 4.57 6.65 -2.45
CA ASP A 26 5.55 6.58 -1.36
C ASP A 26 6.29 5.24 -1.32
N TYR A 27 5.62 4.13 -1.67
CA TYR A 27 6.27 2.82 -1.78
C TYR A 27 7.26 2.74 -2.96
N ILE A 28 6.86 3.26 -4.13
CA ILE A 28 7.73 3.36 -5.31
C ILE A 28 8.89 4.32 -5.02
N ALA A 29 8.64 5.45 -4.35
CA ALA A 29 9.66 6.40 -3.95
C ALA A 29 10.61 5.83 -2.88
N ALA A 30 10.17 4.92 -2.01
CA ALA A 30 11.04 4.26 -1.04
C ALA A 30 11.94 3.18 -1.68
N HIS A 31 11.45 2.50 -2.72
CA HIS A 31 12.15 1.39 -3.39
C HIS A 31 12.68 1.76 -4.78
N TRP A 32 12.73 3.06 -5.09
CA TRP A 32 13.16 3.58 -6.40
C TRP A 32 14.50 3.00 -6.89
N PRO A 33 15.52 2.72 -6.05
CA PRO A 33 16.78 2.18 -6.56
C PRO A 33 16.61 0.78 -7.14
N ALA A 34 15.75 -0.06 -6.56
CA ALA A 34 15.48 -1.40 -7.08
C ALA A 34 14.72 -1.34 -8.41
N TYR A 35 13.81 -0.38 -8.56
CA TYR A 35 13.09 -0.16 -9.82
C TYR A 35 14.01 0.37 -10.92
N ILE A 36 14.85 1.36 -10.62
CA ILE A 36 15.76 1.93 -11.62
C ILE A 36 16.90 0.97 -11.94
N PHE A 37 17.66 0.49 -10.95
CA PHE A 37 18.84 -0.33 -11.24
C PHE A 37 18.46 -1.77 -11.63
N GLY A 38 17.43 -2.34 -11.00
CA GLY A 38 16.98 -3.70 -11.30
C GLY A 38 16.22 -3.77 -12.62
N TYR A 39 15.03 -3.17 -12.68
CA TYR A 39 14.17 -3.30 -13.85
C TYR A 39 14.72 -2.56 -15.07
N ALA A 40 15.16 -1.30 -14.94
CA ALA A 40 15.71 -0.59 -16.10
C ALA A 40 17.02 -1.21 -16.59
N GLY A 41 17.85 -1.73 -15.67
CA GLY A 41 19.07 -2.48 -16.02
C GLY A 41 18.77 -3.76 -16.81
N ILE A 42 17.81 -4.57 -16.35
CA ILE A 42 17.39 -5.80 -17.04
C ILE A 42 16.78 -5.48 -18.40
N ILE A 43 15.91 -4.47 -18.49
CA ILE A 43 15.30 -4.03 -19.75
C ILE A 43 16.37 -3.56 -20.74
N LEU A 44 17.35 -2.76 -20.28
CA LEU A 44 18.45 -2.29 -21.11
C LEU A 44 19.31 -3.46 -21.62
N LEU A 45 19.65 -4.41 -20.74
CA LEU A 45 20.41 -5.60 -21.09
C LEU A 45 19.69 -6.43 -22.17
N LEU A 46 18.38 -6.66 -22.00
CA LEU A 46 17.57 -7.41 -22.96
C LEU A 46 17.45 -6.68 -24.30
N LEU A 47 17.31 -5.35 -24.31
CA LEU A 47 17.31 -4.56 -25.53
C LEU A 47 18.66 -4.64 -26.26
N VAL A 48 19.77 -4.52 -25.55
CA VAL A 48 21.12 -4.68 -26.12
C VAL A 48 21.28 -6.09 -26.70
N LEU A 49 20.83 -7.12 -25.98
CA LEU A 49 20.86 -8.51 -26.46
C LEU A 49 20.10 -8.67 -27.78
N VAL A 50 18.89 -8.11 -27.89
CA VAL A 50 18.08 -8.19 -29.12
C VAL A 50 18.76 -7.45 -30.28
N ILE A 51 19.29 -6.25 -30.05
CA ILE A 51 19.98 -5.45 -31.07
C ILE A 51 21.25 -6.15 -31.57
N VAL A 52 22.11 -6.62 -30.66
CA VAL A 52 23.36 -7.31 -31.00
C VAL A 52 23.06 -8.65 -31.69
N SER A 53 22.05 -9.38 -31.24
CA SER A 53 21.64 -10.64 -31.88
C SER A 53 21.14 -10.43 -33.29
N GLY A 54 20.39 -9.34 -33.54
CA GLY A 54 19.99 -8.94 -34.88
C GLY A 54 21.18 -8.61 -35.79
N ALA A 55 22.16 -7.88 -35.25
CA ALA A 55 23.38 -7.53 -36.00
C ALA A 55 24.28 -8.74 -36.32
N GLN A 56 24.32 -9.76 -35.44
CA GLN A 56 25.11 -10.98 -35.62
C GLN A 56 24.37 -12.11 -36.35
N GLY A 57 23.09 -11.91 -36.73
CA GLY A 57 22.28 -12.91 -37.41
C GLY A 57 21.79 -14.05 -36.51
N TRP A 58 21.80 -13.85 -35.19
CA TRP A 58 21.34 -14.81 -34.19
C TRP A 58 19.82 -14.72 -33.98
N TRP A 59 19.07 -15.11 -35.01
CA TRP A 59 17.62 -14.92 -35.07
C TRP A 59 16.84 -15.59 -33.94
N ALA A 60 17.34 -16.67 -33.34
CA ALA A 60 16.69 -17.35 -32.23
C ALA A 60 16.62 -16.52 -30.93
N PHE A 61 17.57 -15.60 -30.73
CA PHE A 61 17.62 -14.77 -29.51
C PHE A 61 16.67 -13.57 -29.56
N ILE A 62 16.20 -13.19 -30.75
CA ILE A 62 15.24 -12.09 -30.91
C ILE A 62 13.88 -12.43 -30.26
N PRO A 63 13.17 -13.52 -30.63
CA PRO A 63 11.89 -13.85 -29.99
C PRO A 63 12.07 -14.21 -28.52
N LEU A 64 13.22 -14.79 -28.12
CA LEU A 64 13.54 -15.08 -26.72
C LEU A 64 13.71 -13.80 -25.89
N GLY A 65 14.41 -12.80 -26.43
CA GLY A 65 14.57 -11.49 -25.79
C GLY A 65 13.25 -10.74 -25.65
N PHE A 66 12.38 -10.80 -26.66
CA PHE A 66 11.03 -10.25 -26.58
C PHE A 66 10.15 -10.97 -25.54
N ALA A 67 10.21 -12.31 -25.47
CA ALA A 67 9.50 -13.07 -24.45
C ALA A 67 9.97 -12.70 -23.03
N ALA A 68 11.28 -12.54 -22.83
CA ALA A 68 11.84 -12.08 -21.56
C ALA A 68 11.41 -10.64 -21.22
N LEU A 69 11.38 -9.73 -22.19
CA LEU A 69 10.90 -8.35 -21.99
C LEU A 69 9.43 -8.32 -21.57
N LEU A 70 8.57 -9.12 -22.22
CA LEU A 70 7.17 -9.25 -21.83
C LEU A 70 7.01 -9.80 -20.42
N LEU A 71 7.82 -10.80 -20.04
CA LEU A 71 7.81 -11.35 -18.68
C LEU A 71 8.18 -10.29 -17.64
N VAL A 72 9.23 -9.52 -17.89
CA VAL A 72 9.67 -8.44 -17.00
C VAL A 72 8.63 -7.34 -16.90
N ALA A 73 8.03 -6.93 -18.02
CA ALA A 73 6.96 -5.93 -18.04
C ALA A 73 5.72 -6.41 -17.27
N PHE A 74 5.34 -7.68 -17.44
CA PHE A 74 4.25 -8.31 -16.69
C PHE A 74 4.54 -8.30 -15.19
N TYR A 75 5.73 -8.74 -14.77
CA TYR A 75 6.12 -8.75 -13.35
C TYR A 75 6.16 -7.35 -12.75
N LEU A 76 6.66 -6.37 -13.49
CA LEU A 76 6.65 -4.97 -13.07
C LEU A 76 5.22 -4.49 -12.85
N GLY A 77 4.33 -4.72 -13.82
CA GLY A 77 2.91 -4.39 -13.71
C GLY A 77 2.23 -5.09 -12.52
N ALA A 78 2.49 -6.39 -12.34
CA ALA A 78 1.97 -7.17 -11.23
C ALA A 78 2.47 -6.67 -9.87
N SER A 79 3.75 -6.26 -9.77
CA SER A 79 4.31 -5.70 -8.53
C SER A 79 3.71 -4.34 -8.17
N ILE A 80 3.46 -3.49 -9.17
CA ILE A 80 2.81 -2.19 -8.97
C ILE A 80 1.35 -2.41 -8.59
N TRP A 81 0.67 -3.35 -9.24
CA TRP A 81 -0.70 -3.73 -8.93
C TRP A 81 -0.83 -4.31 -7.50
N ALA A 82 0.10 -5.19 -7.11
CA ALA A 82 0.15 -5.73 -5.76
C ALA A 82 0.39 -4.64 -4.71
N ALA A 83 1.31 -3.71 -4.99
CA ALA A 83 1.53 -2.54 -4.12
C ALA A 83 0.27 -1.67 -4.04
N HIS A 84 -0.43 -1.45 -5.15
CA HIS A 84 -1.69 -0.72 -5.17
C HIS A 84 -2.75 -1.41 -4.30
N LEU A 85 -2.92 -2.74 -4.41
CA LEU A 85 -3.83 -3.50 -3.56
C LEU A 85 -3.45 -3.45 -2.08
N GLN A 86 -2.16 -3.49 -1.76
CA GLN A 86 -1.67 -3.52 -0.38
C GLN A 86 -1.81 -2.15 0.31
N TYR A 87 -1.59 -1.05 -0.42
CA TYR A 87 -1.46 0.29 0.17
C TYR A 87 -2.63 1.24 -0.13
N ASP A 88 -3.30 1.12 -1.28
CA ASP A 88 -4.39 2.01 -1.71
C ASP A 88 -5.73 1.29 -1.95
N GLY A 89 -5.71 -0.02 -2.18
CA GLY A 89 -6.89 -0.85 -2.41
C GLY A 89 -7.52 -1.36 -1.12
N ALA A 90 -8.85 -1.44 -1.10
CA ALA A 90 -9.84 -2.26 -0.37
C ALA A 90 -9.44 -3.23 0.78
N VAL A 91 -8.27 -3.16 1.42
CA VAL A 91 -7.84 -4.03 2.52
C VAL A 91 -8.86 -3.96 3.66
N HIS A 92 -9.36 -2.76 3.94
CA HIS A 92 -10.42 -2.51 4.93
C HIS A 92 -11.74 -3.19 4.55
N ASP A 93 -12.11 -3.15 3.27
CA ASP A 93 -13.33 -3.76 2.78
C ASP A 93 -13.22 -5.29 2.82
N MET A 94 -12.08 -5.84 2.41
CA MET A 94 -11.77 -7.25 2.48
C MET A 94 -11.72 -7.76 3.93
N LEU A 95 -11.13 -7.01 4.86
CA LEU A 95 -11.14 -7.32 6.29
C LEU A 95 -12.56 -7.32 6.86
N PHE A 96 -13.38 -6.35 6.46
CA PHE A 96 -14.78 -6.27 6.88
C PHE A 96 -15.59 -7.47 6.38
N ASP A 97 -15.40 -7.86 5.11
CA ASP A 97 -16.07 -9.01 4.49
C ASP A 97 -15.55 -10.35 5.06
N MET A 98 -14.24 -10.49 5.25
CA MET A 98 -13.63 -11.69 5.86
C MET A 98 -14.07 -11.90 7.30
N ALA A 99 -14.16 -10.82 8.07
CA ALA A 99 -14.67 -10.86 9.44
C ALA A 99 -16.21 -11.05 9.48
N ARG A 100 -16.87 -11.11 8.32
CA ARG A 100 -18.33 -11.20 8.16
C ARG A 100 -19.07 -10.13 8.95
N LEU A 101 -18.45 -8.95 9.07
CA LEU A 101 -19.02 -7.82 9.77
C LEU A 101 -20.20 -7.26 8.99
N ARG A 102 -21.18 -6.79 9.73
CA ARG A 102 -22.35 -6.08 9.19
C ARG A 102 -22.29 -4.60 9.55
N PRO A 103 -22.92 -3.71 8.77
CA PRO A 103 -22.94 -2.27 9.05
C PRO A 103 -23.53 -1.89 10.42
N GLU A 104 -24.29 -2.78 11.05
CA GLU A 104 -24.94 -2.60 12.36
C GLU A 104 -24.12 -3.19 13.52
N ASP A 105 -23.04 -3.91 13.24
CA ASP A 105 -22.29 -4.65 14.24
C ASP A 105 -21.49 -3.74 15.18
N ARG A 106 -21.23 -4.27 16.39
CA ARG A 106 -20.34 -3.64 17.36
C ARG A 106 -19.08 -4.47 17.54
N PHE A 107 -17.92 -3.86 17.30
CA PHE A 107 -16.64 -4.57 17.39
C PHE A 107 -15.53 -3.67 17.93
N VAL A 108 -14.45 -4.31 18.37
CA VAL A 108 -13.26 -3.63 18.91
C VAL A 108 -12.12 -3.78 17.92
N HIS A 109 -11.55 -2.65 17.49
CA HIS A 109 -10.32 -2.62 16.72
C HIS A 109 -9.14 -2.34 17.66
N ILE A 110 -8.24 -3.32 17.79
CA ILE A 110 -7.01 -3.18 18.55
C ILE A 110 -5.88 -2.90 17.57
N GLY A 111 -5.25 -1.74 17.70
CA GLY A 111 -4.21 -1.30 16.76
C GLY A 111 -3.05 -0.59 17.46
N VAL A 112 -1.95 -0.41 16.75
CA VAL A 112 -0.73 0.27 17.24
C VAL A 112 -0.69 1.75 16.81
N GLY A 113 -1.83 2.44 16.94
CA GLY A 113 -1.92 3.89 16.76
C GLY A 113 -2.03 4.40 15.32
N LEU A 114 -2.11 3.52 14.32
CA LEU A 114 -2.40 3.89 12.92
C LEU A 114 -3.91 4.06 12.73
N ARG A 115 -4.37 5.31 12.60
CA ARG A 115 -5.81 5.65 12.52
C ARG A 115 -6.48 5.28 11.21
N THR A 116 -5.71 5.12 10.13
CA THR A 116 -6.21 4.86 8.78
C THR A 116 -7.08 3.60 8.71
N THR A 117 -6.67 2.53 9.41
CA THR A 117 -7.42 1.27 9.42
C THR A 117 -8.76 1.36 10.13
N ALA A 118 -8.77 1.99 11.30
CA ALA A 118 -9.99 2.26 12.05
C ALA A 118 -10.95 3.16 11.24
N ILE A 119 -10.44 4.23 10.62
CA ILE A 119 -11.26 5.13 9.80
C ILE A 119 -11.85 4.39 8.58
N GLY A 120 -11.05 3.56 7.91
CA GLY A 120 -11.50 2.76 6.77
C GLY A 120 -12.62 1.80 7.14
N LEU A 121 -12.45 1.03 8.21
CA LEU A 121 -13.47 0.12 8.74
C LEU A 121 -14.74 0.86 9.21
N GLY A 122 -14.56 1.99 9.89
CA GLY A 122 -15.67 2.79 10.41
C GLY A 122 -16.58 3.38 9.34
N ARG A 123 -16.07 3.64 8.13
CA ARG A 123 -16.88 4.15 7.01
C ARG A 123 -17.96 3.18 6.53
N ARG A 124 -17.82 1.88 6.80
CA ARG A 124 -18.85 0.87 6.45
C ARG A 124 -19.91 0.69 7.54
N LEU A 125 -19.68 1.22 8.74
CA LEU A 125 -20.67 1.20 9.80
C LEU A 125 -21.71 2.30 9.55
N THR A 126 -22.98 1.91 9.52
CA THR A 126 -24.10 2.85 9.36
C THR A 126 -24.73 3.16 10.71
N THR A 127 -25.04 2.12 11.48
CA THR A 127 -25.65 2.20 12.82
C THR A 127 -24.83 1.47 13.89
N GLY A 128 -23.86 0.66 13.47
CA GLY A 128 -22.94 -0.05 14.35
C GLY A 128 -21.91 0.88 15.00
N HIS A 129 -21.18 0.33 15.96
CA HIS A 129 -20.17 1.09 16.71
C HIS A 129 -18.85 0.33 16.77
N MET A 130 -17.75 1.01 16.43
CA MET A 130 -16.41 0.49 16.57
C MET A 130 -15.70 1.17 17.74
N THR A 131 -15.19 0.39 18.69
CA THR A 131 -14.30 0.90 19.74
C THR A 131 -12.85 0.69 19.30
N VAL A 132 -12.07 1.75 19.30
CA VAL A 132 -10.64 1.69 18.95
C VAL A 132 -9.81 1.66 20.21
N VAL A 133 -9.01 0.61 20.37
CA VAL A 133 -8.04 0.46 21.46
C VAL A 133 -6.65 0.59 20.88
N ASP A 134 -5.97 1.67 21.24
CA ASP A 134 -4.58 1.91 20.86
C ASP A 134 -3.66 1.31 21.93
N ILE A 135 -2.90 0.29 21.54
CA ILE A 135 -1.94 -0.40 22.42
C ILE A 135 -0.50 0.10 22.23
N TYR A 136 -0.30 1.16 21.44
CA TYR A 136 1.04 1.67 21.17
C TYR A 136 1.74 2.15 22.44
N ASN A 137 2.94 1.61 22.68
CA ASN A 137 3.85 2.06 23.72
C ASN A 137 5.21 2.37 23.10
N PRO A 138 5.69 3.63 23.09
CA PRO A 138 6.96 4.00 22.47
C PRO A 138 8.19 3.34 23.11
N GLN A 139 8.09 2.91 24.38
CA GLN A 139 9.17 2.23 25.08
C GLN A 139 9.28 0.75 24.68
N LEU A 140 8.16 0.13 24.29
CA LEU A 140 8.09 -1.28 23.89
C LEU A 140 8.05 -1.46 22.36
N MET A 141 7.68 -0.42 21.62
CA MET A 141 7.50 -0.42 20.16
C MET A 141 8.25 0.76 19.51
N PRO A 142 9.60 0.79 19.54
CA PRO A 142 10.41 1.91 19.05
C PRO A 142 10.50 2.00 17.51
N GLY A 143 9.67 1.27 16.78
CA GLY A 143 9.74 1.18 15.32
C GLY A 143 9.51 2.52 14.64
N GLY A 144 10.51 3.02 13.90
CA GLY A 144 10.43 4.31 13.21
C GLY A 144 9.27 4.42 12.22
N ALA A 145 8.78 3.32 11.67
CA ALA A 145 7.59 3.30 10.81
C ALA A 145 6.30 3.68 11.56
N ILE A 146 6.13 3.22 12.80
CA ILE A 146 4.94 3.51 13.62
C ILE A 146 4.97 4.96 14.11
N ILE A 147 6.16 5.43 14.50
CA ILE A 147 6.37 6.83 14.91
C ILE A 147 6.02 7.78 13.75
N ARG A 148 6.51 7.51 12.54
CA ARG A 148 6.19 8.31 11.34
C ARG A 148 4.71 8.24 10.98
N GLY A 149 4.11 7.06 11.03
CA GLY A 149 2.69 6.86 10.71
C GLY A 149 1.71 7.55 11.66
N ARG A 150 2.15 7.97 12.86
CA ARG A 150 1.35 8.77 13.80
C ARG A 150 1.53 10.28 13.65
N ALA A 151 2.57 10.74 12.95
CA ALA A 151 2.82 12.16 12.70
C ALA A 151 2.06 12.70 11.47
N LEU A 152 1.47 11.81 10.67
CA LEU A 152 0.60 12.07 9.52
C LEU A 152 -0.87 12.03 9.94
#